data_AF-A0A5C5R810-F1
#
_entry.id   AF-A0A5C5R810-F1
#
_cell.length_a   1.000
_cell.length_b   1.000
_cell.length_c   1.000
_cell.angle_alpha   90.00
_cell.angle_beta   90.00
_cell.angle_gamma   90.00
#
_symmetry.space_group_name_H-M   'P 1'
#
loop_
_entity.id
_entity.type
_entity.pdbx_description
1 polymer ?
#
loop_
_entity_poly.entity_id
_entity_poly.type
_entity_poly.pdbx_seq_one_letter_code
_entity_poly.pdbx_strand_id
1 'polypeptide(L)'
;MLTLAAAALAAVAAVPLGFVVYTTIDTGWAESARLVFRPRVAELLTNTVLLTVIAVPLTVIIGVGGAWLVERTTLWGRRVWSLLLAAPLAIPAFVGSYGWVSAIPSLGGLWSGVLIAVLFYYPLVYIPVAAALSRLDPALEESAAALGLGRWAVFVRVVLPQLRLAALGGAVLVALHLLAEYGAFAMIRFDTFTTAIMVQYQSTFNGTAGSMLAGVLALLCLFLLVAEVAARGRARYARVGSGAVATPERIPLGGYQAGAQLALLALVGAALGLPLWFVVRWTVRGAAQTVPADLIEALGTSLGYGAVASVLTVAAAFPLAYLAVRRPNRITRTLEASTYVSSAMPGIVIGLALVTVSIRALPELYQSATVLILAYVLLFLPRAAVGLRAGLAQAPVSLEEAARALGAPPPIAFARITLRLTAPASAAGAALVFLAVTNELTATLILAPNGTRTLATEFWAKSSEIDYAGAAPYALAMVLLSLPTTYLLFRQSRQAAGRTSLTRGSA
;
A
#
# COMPACT_ATOMS: atom_id res chain seq x y z
N MET A 1 2.59 31.73 -1.76
CA MET A 1 2.13 30.84 -2.87
C MET A 1 2.22 29.36 -2.52
N LEU A 2 3.40 28.77 -2.26
CA LEU A 2 3.51 27.33 -1.92
C LEU A 2 2.64 26.88 -0.74
N THR A 3 2.58 27.66 0.34
CA THR A 3 1.72 27.35 1.50
C THR A 3 0.23 27.39 1.14
N LEU A 4 -0.19 28.29 0.24
CA LEU A 4 -1.58 28.36 -0.23
C LEU A 4 -1.93 27.15 -1.09
N ALA A 5 -1.02 26.72 -1.99
CA ALA A 5 -1.22 25.51 -2.77
C ALA A 5 -1.31 24.26 -1.88
N ALA A 6 -0.44 24.16 -0.86
CA ALA A 6 -0.50 23.09 0.13
C ALA A 6 -1.79 23.12 0.97
N ALA A 7 -2.28 24.32 1.33
CA ALA A 7 -3.54 24.49 2.04
C ALA A 7 -4.75 24.13 1.18
N ALA A 8 -4.77 24.51 -0.09
CA ALA A 8 -5.81 24.11 -1.04
C ALA A 8 -5.86 22.59 -1.19
N LEU A 9 -4.70 21.94 -1.35
CA LEU A 9 -4.62 20.49 -1.44
C LEU A 9 -5.06 19.80 -0.15
N ALA A 10 -4.70 20.35 1.02
CA ALA A 10 -5.17 19.85 2.30
C ALA A 10 -6.70 19.97 2.45
N ALA A 11 -7.29 21.06 1.96
CA ALA A 11 -8.74 21.24 1.93
C ALA A 11 -9.42 20.20 1.03
N VAL A 12 -8.88 19.94 -0.17
CA VAL A 12 -9.37 18.90 -1.08
C VAL A 12 -9.22 17.50 -0.46
N ALA A 13 -8.11 17.23 0.22
CA ALA A 13 -7.88 15.98 0.93
C ALA A 13 -8.86 15.76 2.10
N ALA A 14 -9.41 16.85 2.66
CA ALA A 14 -10.43 16.79 3.71
C ALA A 14 -11.86 16.59 3.18
N VAL A 15 -12.09 16.65 1.86
CA VAL A 15 -13.43 16.50 1.25
C VAL A 15 -14.13 15.20 1.68
N PRO A 16 -13.48 14.02 1.70
CA PRO A 16 -14.15 12.79 2.14
C PRO A 16 -14.59 12.80 3.60
N LEU A 17 -13.84 13.49 4.48
CA LEU A 17 -14.27 13.69 5.87
C LEU A 17 -15.45 14.65 5.97
N GLY A 18 -15.40 15.75 5.20
CA GLY A 18 -16.51 16.68 5.07
C GLY A 18 -17.78 16.00 4.57
N PHE A 19 -17.66 15.07 3.62
CA PHE A 19 -18.76 14.24 3.13
C PHE A 19 -19.41 13.39 4.23
N VAL A 20 -18.62 12.73 5.09
CA VAL A 20 -19.18 11.92 6.20
C VAL A 20 -19.95 12.80 7.19
N VAL A 21 -19.38 13.96 7.55
CA VAL A 21 -20.05 14.92 8.45
C VAL A 21 -21.33 15.46 7.82
N TYR A 22 -21.24 15.90 6.57
CA TYR A 22 -22.36 16.46 5.82
C TYR A 22 -23.51 15.47 5.68
N THR A 23 -23.23 14.25 5.22
CA THR A 23 -24.27 13.22 5.04
C THR A 23 -24.94 12.83 6.35
N THR A 24 -24.20 12.82 7.46
CA THR A 24 -24.77 12.58 8.79
C THR A 24 -25.73 13.69 9.20
N ILE A 25 -25.39 14.96 8.92
CA ILE A 25 -26.25 16.11 9.21
C ILE A 25 -27.49 16.11 8.30
N ASP A 26 -27.30 15.92 6.98
CA ASP A 26 -28.37 15.91 5.97
C ASP A 26 -29.40 14.79 6.24
N THR A 27 -28.92 13.63 6.71
CA THR A 27 -29.78 12.48 7.07
C THR A 27 -30.58 12.72 8.35
N GLY A 28 -30.05 13.53 9.27
CA GLY A 28 -30.61 13.73 10.60
C GLY A 28 -30.21 12.63 11.60
N TRP A 29 -29.96 13.04 12.84
CA TRP A 29 -29.39 12.16 13.89
C TRP A 29 -30.21 10.89 14.15
N ALA A 30 -31.54 11.01 14.22
CA ALA A 30 -32.42 9.87 14.51
C ALA A 30 -32.33 8.79 13.42
N GLU A 31 -32.28 9.20 12.15
CA GLU A 31 -32.18 8.28 11.02
C GLU A 31 -30.77 7.71 10.89
N SER A 32 -29.74 8.53 11.05
CA SER A 32 -28.35 8.07 11.09
C SER A 32 -28.13 7.03 12.18
N ALA A 33 -28.62 7.26 13.40
CA ALA A 33 -28.55 6.29 14.49
C ALA A 33 -29.29 4.99 14.12
N ARG A 34 -30.52 5.10 13.57
CA ARG A 34 -31.29 3.93 13.13
C ARG A 34 -30.59 3.11 12.05
N LEU A 35 -29.84 3.75 11.14
CA LEU A 35 -29.08 3.09 10.08
C LEU A 35 -27.79 2.46 10.59
N VAL A 36 -27.07 3.14 11.49
CA VAL A 36 -25.80 2.68 12.05
C VAL A 36 -26.00 1.54 13.06
N PHE A 37 -27.04 1.56 13.87
CA PHE A 37 -27.29 0.53 14.89
C PHE A 37 -28.13 -0.65 14.39
N ARG A 38 -28.14 -0.94 13.07
CA ARG A 38 -28.82 -2.12 12.53
C ARG A 38 -28.03 -3.41 12.80
N PRO A 39 -28.69 -4.57 12.94
CA PRO A 39 -28.02 -5.86 13.09
C PRO A 39 -26.98 -6.15 12.02
N ARG A 40 -27.25 -5.77 10.75
CA ARG A 40 -26.32 -5.91 9.64
C ARG A 40 -25.01 -5.14 9.86
N VAL A 41 -25.04 -3.96 10.47
CA VAL A 41 -23.82 -3.18 10.76
C VAL A 41 -22.99 -3.87 11.83
N ALA A 42 -23.63 -4.46 12.85
CA ALA A 42 -22.95 -5.23 13.88
C ALA A 42 -22.27 -6.49 13.30
N GLU A 43 -22.92 -7.17 12.35
CA GLU A 43 -22.33 -8.29 11.60
C GLU A 43 -21.09 -7.84 10.80
N LEU A 44 -21.20 -6.76 10.02
CA LEU A 44 -20.09 -6.22 9.22
C LEU A 44 -18.93 -5.76 10.10
N LEU A 45 -19.23 -5.13 11.24
CA LEU A 45 -18.24 -4.75 12.24
C LEU A 45 -17.54 -5.98 12.82
N THR A 46 -18.30 -7.01 13.19
CA THR A 46 -17.75 -8.26 13.71
C THR A 46 -16.82 -8.92 12.68
N ASN A 47 -17.26 -9.07 11.44
CA ASN A 47 -16.45 -9.65 10.36
C ASN A 47 -15.17 -8.86 10.10
N THR A 48 -15.26 -7.53 9.99
CA THR A 48 -14.12 -6.65 9.67
C THR A 48 -13.12 -6.58 10.83
N VAL A 49 -13.61 -6.51 12.08
CA VAL A 49 -12.76 -6.49 13.28
C VAL A 49 -12.11 -7.85 13.50
N LEU A 50 -12.85 -8.96 13.42
CA LEU A 50 -12.28 -10.30 13.56
C LEU A 50 -11.24 -10.58 12.49
N LEU A 51 -11.51 -10.24 11.22
CA LEU A 51 -10.55 -10.35 10.13
C LEU A 51 -9.26 -9.61 10.50
N THR A 52 -9.36 -8.36 10.94
CA THR A 52 -8.21 -7.51 11.26
C THR A 52 -7.44 -8.06 12.47
N VAL A 53 -8.13 -8.38 13.56
CA VAL A 53 -7.54 -8.86 14.82
C VAL A 53 -6.87 -10.23 14.67
N ILE A 54 -7.33 -11.07 13.73
CA ILE A 54 -6.73 -12.39 13.48
C ILE A 54 -5.63 -12.30 12.40
N ALA A 55 -5.91 -11.68 11.26
CA ALA A 55 -4.98 -11.67 10.14
C ALA A 55 -3.74 -10.79 10.39
N VAL A 56 -3.89 -9.64 11.08
CA VAL A 56 -2.75 -8.74 11.32
C VAL A 56 -1.68 -9.40 12.19
N PRO A 57 -1.97 -10.03 13.34
CA PRO A 57 -0.95 -10.76 14.09
C PRO A 57 -0.29 -11.88 13.28
N LEU A 58 -1.04 -12.63 12.47
CA LEU A 58 -0.50 -13.69 11.63
C LEU A 58 0.44 -13.15 10.55
N THR A 59 0.06 -12.08 9.85
CA THR A 59 0.94 -11.40 8.89
C THR A 59 2.20 -10.85 9.55
N VAL A 60 2.12 -10.36 10.79
CA VAL A 60 3.29 -9.92 11.56
C VAL A 60 4.19 -11.10 11.90
N ILE A 61 3.64 -12.22 12.39
CA ILE A 61 4.41 -13.43 12.72
C ILE A 61 5.14 -13.94 11.47
N ILE A 62 4.44 -14.08 10.34
CA ILE A 62 5.04 -14.56 9.09
C ILE A 62 6.05 -13.55 8.53
N GLY A 63 5.73 -12.26 8.54
CA GLY A 63 6.61 -11.21 8.03
C GLY A 63 7.90 -11.08 8.84
N VAL A 64 7.80 -11.07 10.18
CA VAL A 64 8.95 -11.03 11.09
C VAL A 64 9.75 -12.32 11.01
N GLY A 65 9.08 -13.48 11.01
CA GLY A 65 9.72 -14.80 10.90
C GLY A 65 10.48 -14.96 9.59
N GLY A 66 9.86 -14.60 8.46
CA GLY A 66 10.51 -14.61 7.14
C GLY A 66 11.72 -13.66 7.08
N ALA A 67 11.60 -12.46 7.66
CA ALA A 67 12.70 -11.50 7.73
C ALA A 67 13.86 -12.02 8.59
N TRP A 68 13.57 -12.63 9.74
CA TRP A 68 14.57 -13.24 10.60
C TRP A 68 15.29 -14.41 9.92
N LEU A 69 14.54 -15.32 9.27
CA LEU A 69 15.13 -16.42 8.49
C LEU A 69 16.09 -15.91 7.43
N VAL A 70 15.72 -14.87 6.67
CA VAL A 70 16.55 -14.34 5.59
C VAL A 70 17.78 -13.56 6.09
N GLU A 71 17.62 -12.71 7.12
CA GLU A 71 18.66 -11.77 7.54
C GLU A 71 19.59 -12.30 8.65
N ARG A 72 19.12 -13.21 9.50
CA ARG A 72 19.86 -13.68 10.69
C ARG A 72 20.31 -15.14 10.62
N THR A 73 19.91 -15.90 9.62
CA THR A 73 20.28 -17.33 9.51
C THR A 73 21.09 -17.66 8.26
N THR A 74 21.59 -18.89 8.19
CA THR A 74 22.34 -19.47 7.05
C THR A 74 21.43 -20.09 5.97
N LEU A 75 20.17 -19.64 5.88
CA LEU A 75 19.20 -20.12 4.90
C LEU A 75 19.80 -20.21 3.48
N TRP A 76 19.70 -21.39 2.86
CA TRP A 76 20.19 -21.63 1.51
C TRP A 76 19.35 -20.83 0.52
N GLY A 77 20.00 -20.24 -0.47
CA GLY A 77 19.30 -19.42 -1.47
C GLY A 77 18.67 -18.15 -0.89
N ARG A 78 19.05 -17.66 0.30
CA ARG A 78 18.47 -16.48 0.97
C ARG A 78 18.24 -15.24 0.08
N ARG A 79 19.07 -15.02 -0.95
CA ARG A 79 18.88 -13.91 -1.91
C ARG A 79 17.60 -14.11 -2.73
N VAL A 80 17.34 -15.34 -3.17
CA VAL A 80 16.12 -15.72 -3.88
C VAL A 80 14.93 -15.62 -2.93
N TRP A 81 15.02 -16.19 -1.73
CA TRP A 81 13.96 -16.05 -0.72
C TRP A 81 13.65 -14.60 -0.37
N SER A 82 14.68 -13.75 -0.33
CA SER A 82 14.47 -12.34 0.00
C SER A 82 13.59 -11.62 -1.03
N LEU A 83 13.68 -12.03 -2.30
CA LEU A 83 12.86 -11.54 -3.41
C LEU A 83 11.48 -12.22 -3.41
N LEU A 84 11.44 -13.55 -3.29
CA LEU A 84 10.20 -14.33 -3.30
C LEU A 84 9.27 -13.98 -2.15
N LEU A 85 9.79 -13.60 -0.98
CA LEU A 85 8.96 -13.16 0.14
C LEU A 85 8.34 -11.78 -0.07
N ALA A 86 8.93 -10.93 -0.91
CA ALA A 86 8.38 -9.63 -1.28
C ALA A 86 7.45 -9.71 -2.51
N ALA A 87 7.63 -10.74 -3.35
CA ALA A 87 6.96 -10.90 -4.62
C ALA A 87 5.42 -10.97 -4.59
N PRO A 88 4.72 -11.45 -3.53
CA PRO A 88 3.26 -11.48 -3.51
C PRO A 88 2.59 -10.13 -3.71
N LEU A 89 3.26 -9.01 -3.39
CA LEU A 89 2.76 -7.66 -3.67
C LEU A 89 2.63 -7.35 -5.17
N ALA A 90 3.29 -8.14 -6.03
CA ALA A 90 3.15 -7.98 -7.48
C ALA A 90 1.81 -8.55 -8.01
N ILE A 91 1.15 -9.42 -7.26
CA ILE A 91 -0.13 -9.98 -7.66
C ILE A 91 -1.23 -9.17 -6.97
N PRO A 92 -2.11 -8.48 -7.72
CA PRO A 92 -3.26 -7.83 -7.12
C PRO A 92 -4.06 -8.84 -6.29
N ALA A 93 -4.40 -8.50 -5.06
CA ALA A 93 -4.99 -9.45 -4.10
C ALA A 93 -6.30 -10.07 -4.63
N PHE A 94 -7.08 -9.33 -5.43
CA PHE A 94 -8.29 -9.85 -6.07
C PHE A 94 -8.01 -10.85 -7.20
N VAL A 95 -6.91 -10.68 -7.96
CA VAL A 95 -6.42 -11.70 -8.91
C VAL A 95 -5.98 -12.95 -8.15
N GLY A 96 -5.25 -12.75 -7.05
CA GLY A 96 -4.84 -13.82 -6.14
C GLY A 96 -6.02 -14.62 -5.58
N SER A 97 -7.02 -13.91 -5.06
CA SER A 97 -8.26 -14.47 -4.51
C SER A 97 -9.03 -15.24 -5.57
N TYR A 98 -9.14 -14.72 -6.79
CA TYR A 98 -9.79 -15.43 -7.90
C TYR A 98 -9.07 -16.74 -8.27
N GLY A 99 -7.73 -16.76 -8.25
CA GLY A 99 -6.95 -17.99 -8.40
C GLY A 99 -7.26 -19.02 -7.30
N TRP A 100 -7.37 -18.56 -6.05
CA TRP A 100 -7.74 -19.41 -4.92
C TRP A 100 -9.16 -19.97 -5.00
N VAL A 101 -10.15 -19.14 -5.34
CA VAL A 101 -11.54 -19.59 -5.56
C VAL A 101 -11.63 -20.62 -6.67
N SER A 102 -10.76 -20.52 -7.67
CA SER A 102 -10.72 -21.49 -8.77
C SER A 102 -10.06 -22.82 -8.39
N ALA A 103 -9.18 -22.81 -7.38
CA ALA A 103 -8.63 -24.01 -6.77
C ALA A 103 -9.65 -24.67 -5.84
N ILE A 104 -10.32 -23.85 -5.03
CA ILE A 104 -11.21 -24.27 -3.95
C ILE A 104 -12.49 -23.40 -4.03
N PRO A 105 -13.49 -23.81 -4.84
CA PRO A 105 -14.72 -23.03 -5.04
C PRO A 105 -15.56 -22.81 -3.77
N SER A 106 -15.34 -23.65 -2.76
CA SER A 106 -15.98 -23.57 -1.45
C SER A 106 -15.37 -22.53 -0.52
N LEU A 107 -14.34 -21.78 -0.96
CA LEU A 107 -13.81 -20.68 -0.16
C LEU A 107 -14.89 -19.64 0.14
N GLY A 108 -14.93 -19.25 1.40
CA GLY A 108 -15.79 -18.22 1.95
C GLY A 108 -15.64 -18.05 3.45
N GLY A 109 -16.24 -16.98 3.97
CA GLY A 109 -16.20 -16.66 5.39
C GLY A 109 -14.85 -16.16 5.91
N LEU A 110 -14.80 -15.96 7.24
CA LEU A 110 -13.69 -15.32 7.94
C LEU A 110 -12.33 -16.00 7.69
N TRP A 111 -12.27 -17.33 7.74
CA TRP A 111 -11.00 -18.06 7.60
C TRP A 111 -10.42 -17.97 6.19
N SER A 112 -11.27 -17.91 5.17
CA SER A 112 -10.84 -17.64 3.79
C SER A 112 -10.30 -16.22 3.67
N GLY A 113 -10.98 -15.25 4.30
CA GLY A 113 -10.49 -13.87 4.41
C GLY A 113 -9.12 -13.78 5.09
N VAL A 114 -8.94 -14.49 6.21
CA VAL A 114 -7.66 -14.56 6.94
C VAL A 114 -6.57 -15.20 6.07
N LEU A 115 -6.86 -16.30 5.38
CA LEU A 115 -5.91 -16.96 4.48
C LEU A 115 -5.42 -16.00 3.40
N ILE A 116 -6.33 -15.37 2.66
CA ILE A 116 -6.01 -14.42 1.60
C ILE A 116 -5.26 -13.21 2.19
N ALA A 117 -5.73 -12.67 3.31
CA ALA A 117 -5.07 -11.56 3.98
C ALA A 117 -3.61 -11.88 4.34
N VAL A 118 -3.39 -13.07 4.91
CA VAL A 118 -2.07 -13.52 5.31
C VAL A 118 -1.16 -13.67 4.09
N LEU A 119 -1.59 -14.39 3.06
CA LEU A 119 -0.77 -14.71 1.89
C LEU A 119 -0.31 -13.48 1.10
N PHE A 120 -1.16 -12.46 0.95
CA PHE A 120 -0.89 -11.32 0.07
C PHE A 120 -0.36 -10.09 0.80
N TYR A 121 -0.64 -9.91 2.11
CA TYR A 121 -0.24 -8.70 2.84
C TYR A 121 0.88 -8.89 3.87
N TYR A 122 1.32 -10.11 4.21
CA TYR A 122 2.54 -10.31 5.02
C TYR A 122 3.78 -9.56 4.48
N PRO A 123 3.97 -9.37 3.15
CA PRO A 123 5.13 -8.65 2.64
C PRO A 123 5.23 -7.21 3.14
N LEU A 124 4.09 -6.57 3.46
CA LEU A 124 4.05 -5.20 4.02
C LEU A 124 4.70 -5.11 5.41
N VAL A 125 4.78 -6.22 6.15
CA VAL A 125 5.55 -6.33 7.40
C VAL A 125 6.97 -6.80 7.12
N TYR A 126 7.14 -7.81 6.27
CA TYR A 126 8.44 -8.39 5.95
C TYR A 126 9.47 -7.36 5.46
N ILE A 127 9.10 -6.48 4.51
CA ILE A 127 10.02 -5.51 3.91
C ILE A 127 10.60 -4.53 4.96
N PRO A 128 9.79 -3.80 5.75
CA PRO A 128 10.34 -2.87 6.74
C PRO A 128 11.10 -3.60 7.86
N VAL A 129 10.67 -4.80 8.26
CA VAL A 129 11.35 -5.59 9.30
C VAL A 129 12.71 -6.11 8.81
N ALA A 130 12.81 -6.62 7.58
CA ALA A 130 14.08 -7.04 6.97
C ALA A 130 15.05 -5.85 6.82
N ALA A 131 14.53 -4.68 6.43
CA ALA A 131 15.31 -3.45 6.38
C ALA A 131 15.76 -2.96 7.77
N ALA A 132 14.96 -3.18 8.82
CA ALA A 132 15.36 -2.87 10.20
C ALA A 132 16.44 -3.85 10.70
N LEU A 133 16.22 -5.15 10.56
CA LEU A 133 17.16 -6.21 10.94
C LEU A 133 18.53 -6.05 10.30
N SER A 134 18.58 -5.71 9.02
CA SER A 134 19.84 -5.51 8.30
C SER A 134 20.65 -4.31 8.76
N ARG A 135 20.06 -3.39 9.55
CA ARG A 135 20.69 -2.18 10.09
C ARG A 135 20.97 -2.23 11.59
N LEU A 136 20.46 -3.23 12.30
CA LEU A 136 20.75 -3.39 13.72
C LEU A 136 22.24 -3.66 13.93
N ASP A 137 22.81 -3.02 14.93
CA ASP A 137 24.21 -3.18 15.33
C ASP A 137 24.41 -4.57 15.98
N PRO A 138 25.27 -5.44 15.42
CA PRO A 138 25.57 -6.74 16.01
C PRO A 138 26.15 -6.64 17.43
N ALA A 139 26.81 -5.54 17.79
CA ALA A 139 27.45 -5.39 19.10
C ALA A 139 26.46 -5.51 20.28
N LEU A 140 25.20 -5.12 20.09
CA LEU A 140 24.15 -5.29 21.11
C LEU A 140 23.78 -6.77 21.29
N GLU A 141 23.78 -7.56 20.21
CA GLU A 141 23.52 -9.00 20.24
C GLU A 141 24.71 -9.74 20.89
N GLU A 142 25.94 -9.36 20.54
CA GLU A 142 27.19 -9.92 21.10
C GLU A 142 27.35 -9.61 22.60
N SER A 143 27.08 -8.35 23.01
CA SER A 143 27.13 -7.96 24.43
C SER A 143 26.11 -8.72 25.26
N ALA A 144 24.91 -8.91 24.72
CA ALA A 144 23.87 -9.70 25.38
C ALA A 144 24.27 -11.18 25.50
N ALA A 145 24.90 -11.75 24.47
CA ALA A 145 25.42 -13.11 24.50
C ALA A 145 26.57 -13.27 25.50
N ALA A 146 27.49 -12.30 25.57
CA ALA A 146 28.59 -12.28 26.54
C ALA A 146 28.11 -12.21 28.00
N LEU A 147 26.95 -11.59 28.25
CA LEU A 147 26.27 -11.59 29.54
C LEU A 147 25.50 -12.89 29.84
N GLY A 148 25.68 -13.94 29.03
CA GLY A 148 25.13 -15.28 29.25
C GLY A 148 23.75 -15.53 28.64
N LEU A 149 23.21 -14.59 27.84
CA LEU A 149 21.95 -14.84 27.15
C LEU A 149 22.14 -15.80 25.96
N GLY A 150 21.34 -16.87 25.95
CA GLY A 150 21.25 -17.76 24.78
C GLY A 150 20.62 -17.06 23.57
N ARG A 151 20.84 -17.61 22.37
CA ARG A 151 20.40 -17.03 21.07
C ARG A 151 18.93 -16.61 21.03
N TRP A 152 18.03 -17.43 21.59
CA TRP A 152 16.60 -17.12 21.64
C TRP A 152 16.28 -15.98 22.61
N ALA A 153 16.97 -15.93 23.76
CA ALA A 153 16.82 -14.85 24.71
C ALA A 153 17.34 -13.52 24.14
N VAL A 154 18.45 -13.54 23.39
CA VAL A 154 18.95 -12.37 22.65
C VAL A 154 17.91 -11.90 21.63
N PHE A 155 17.34 -12.81 20.83
CA PHE A 155 16.31 -12.42 19.87
C PHE A 155 15.08 -11.79 20.54
N VAL A 156 14.49 -12.44 21.54
CA VAL A 156 13.25 -11.98 22.17
C VAL A 156 13.45 -10.73 23.03
N ARG A 157 14.57 -10.62 23.75
CA ARG A 157 14.80 -9.52 24.71
C ARG A 157 15.56 -8.33 24.12
N VAL A 158 16.34 -8.53 23.06
CA VAL A 158 17.19 -7.48 22.47
C VAL A 158 16.71 -7.11 21.08
N VAL A 159 16.56 -8.08 20.18
CA VAL A 159 16.25 -7.82 18.77
C VAL A 159 14.77 -7.44 18.57
N LEU A 160 13.84 -8.27 19.03
CA LEU A 160 12.40 -8.09 18.81
C LEU A 160 11.86 -6.74 19.33
N PRO A 161 12.27 -6.24 20.52
CA PRO A 161 11.84 -4.92 20.99
C PRO A 161 12.35 -3.77 20.11
N GLN A 162 13.48 -3.94 19.43
CA GLN A 162 13.98 -2.95 18.46
C GLN A 162 13.23 -3.02 17.13
N LEU A 163 12.70 -4.20 16.75
CA LEU A 163 11.87 -4.37 15.55
C LEU A 163 10.44 -3.85 15.71
N ARG A 164 9.98 -3.57 16.94
CA ARG A 164 8.59 -3.19 17.22
C ARG A 164 8.07 -2.06 16.36
N LEU A 165 8.89 -1.04 16.07
CA LEU A 165 8.45 0.10 15.25
C LEU A 165 8.24 -0.28 13.78
N ALA A 166 9.12 -1.13 13.24
CA ALA A 166 8.99 -1.63 11.88
C ALA A 166 7.80 -2.59 11.76
N ALA A 167 7.64 -3.48 12.74
CA ALA A 167 6.53 -4.43 12.80
C ALA A 167 5.17 -3.73 12.99
N LEU A 168 5.05 -2.78 13.92
CA LEU A 168 3.83 -2.00 14.14
C LEU A 168 3.47 -1.14 12.93
N GLY A 169 4.47 -0.51 12.28
CA GLY A 169 4.25 0.23 11.04
C GLY A 169 3.70 -0.68 9.93
N GLY A 170 4.26 -1.87 9.76
CA GLY A 170 3.73 -2.87 8.82
C GLY A 170 2.34 -3.36 9.21
N ALA A 171 2.09 -3.64 10.49
CA ALA A 171 0.82 -4.14 11.00
C ALA A 171 -0.33 -3.17 10.73
N VAL A 172 -0.12 -1.88 10.95
CA VAL A 172 -1.13 -0.85 10.64
C VAL A 172 -1.36 -0.75 9.13
N LEU A 173 -0.29 -0.79 8.32
CA LEU A 173 -0.45 -0.78 6.88
C LEU A 173 -1.29 -1.97 6.42
N VAL A 174 -1.05 -3.17 6.95
CA VAL A 174 -1.90 -4.34 6.67
C VAL A 174 -3.34 -4.05 7.10
N ALA A 175 -3.58 -3.60 8.33
CA ALA A 175 -4.93 -3.31 8.82
C ALA A 175 -5.70 -2.34 7.91
N LEU A 176 -5.07 -1.22 7.52
CA LEU A 176 -5.68 -0.24 6.61
C LEU A 176 -5.97 -0.84 5.22
N HIS A 177 -5.09 -1.70 4.70
CA HIS A 177 -5.35 -2.39 3.43
C HIS A 177 -6.52 -3.37 3.55
N LEU A 178 -6.63 -4.12 4.66
CA LEU A 178 -7.75 -5.04 4.88
C LEU A 178 -9.09 -4.30 4.98
N LEU A 179 -9.13 -3.14 5.62
CA LEU A 179 -10.34 -2.31 5.67
C LEU A 179 -10.71 -1.77 4.28
N ALA A 180 -9.73 -1.47 3.43
CA ALA A 180 -9.96 -0.91 2.11
C ALA A 180 -10.19 -1.94 1.01
N GLU A 181 -9.90 -3.22 1.26
CA GLU A 181 -9.91 -4.26 0.25
C GLU A 181 -11.34 -4.65 -0.12
N TYR A 182 -11.68 -4.45 -1.39
CA TYR A 182 -12.97 -4.85 -1.97
C TYR A 182 -12.82 -6.16 -2.74
N GLY A 183 -11.99 -6.15 -3.79
CA GLY A 183 -12.00 -7.19 -4.80
C GLY A 183 -11.63 -8.56 -4.24
N ALA A 184 -10.63 -8.63 -3.36
CA ALA A 184 -10.20 -9.92 -2.80
C ALA A 184 -11.28 -10.59 -1.97
N PHE A 185 -12.03 -9.83 -1.15
CA PHE A 185 -13.07 -10.38 -0.28
C PHE A 185 -14.39 -10.61 -1.00
N ALA A 186 -14.71 -9.78 -1.99
CA ALA A 186 -15.88 -10.02 -2.84
C ALA A 186 -15.77 -11.35 -3.61
N MET A 187 -14.57 -11.71 -4.11
CA MET A 187 -14.35 -12.98 -4.82
C MET A 187 -14.63 -14.22 -3.97
N ILE A 188 -14.27 -14.18 -2.68
CA ILE A 188 -14.57 -15.27 -1.73
C ILE A 188 -15.92 -15.10 -1.03
N ARG A 189 -16.75 -14.14 -1.45
CA ARG A 189 -18.07 -13.85 -0.84
C ARG A 189 -17.96 -13.63 0.68
N PHE A 190 -16.95 -12.89 1.11
CA PHE A 190 -16.79 -12.52 2.51
C PHE A 190 -17.26 -11.09 2.74
N ASP A 191 -18.30 -10.93 3.56
CA ASP A 191 -18.92 -9.65 3.83
C ASP A 191 -18.08 -8.80 4.80
N THR A 192 -17.50 -7.71 4.28
CA THR A 192 -16.85 -6.64 5.03
C THR A 192 -17.61 -5.33 4.83
N PHE A 193 -17.26 -4.28 5.58
CA PHE A 193 -17.82 -2.96 5.32
C PHE A 193 -17.66 -2.53 3.86
N THR A 194 -16.48 -2.73 3.29
CA THR A 194 -16.18 -2.32 1.91
C THR A 194 -17.04 -3.06 0.88
N THR A 195 -17.23 -4.38 1.03
CA THR A 195 -18.10 -5.13 0.11
C THR A 195 -19.57 -4.73 0.27
N ALA A 196 -20.04 -4.53 1.51
CA ALA A 196 -21.43 -4.10 1.76
C ALA A 196 -21.72 -2.69 1.24
N ILE A 197 -20.76 -1.76 1.34
CA ILE A 197 -20.92 -0.41 0.78
C ILE A 197 -21.02 -0.50 -0.75
N MET A 198 -20.19 -1.32 -1.41
CA MET A 198 -20.28 -1.53 -2.86
C MET A 198 -21.64 -2.10 -3.28
N VAL A 199 -22.15 -3.10 -2.55
CA VAL A 199 -23.50 -3.65 -2.81
C VAL A 199 -24.58 -2.58 -2.67
N GLN A 200 -24.52 -1.73 -1.63
CA GLN A 200 -25.49 -0.65 -1.46
C GLN A 200 -25.35 0.47 -2.50
N TYR A 201 -24.12 0.76 -2.93
CA TYR A 201 -23.90 1.68 -4.02
C TYR A 201 -24.54 1.17 -5.32
N GLN A 202 -24.34 -0.11 -5.65
CA GLN A 202 -24.94 -0.72 -6.85
C GLN A 202 -26.47 -0.83 -6.76
N SER A 203 -27.02 -1.08 -5.57
CA SER A 203 -28.46 -1.33 -5.40
C SER A 203 -29.30 -0.06 -5.32
N THR A 204 -28.79 1.03 -4.74
CA THR A 204 -29.58 2.25 -4.47
C THR A 204 -28.89 3.52 -4.97
N PHE A 205 -27.79 3.39 -5.71
CA PHE A 205 -27.01 4.50 -6.27
C PHE A 205 -26.71 5.61 -5.25
N ASN A 206 -25.70 5.38 -4.40
CA ASN A 206 -25.28 6.31 -3.35
C ASN A 206 -26.42 6.69 -2.37
N GLY A 207 -27.22 5.71 -1.98
CA GLY A 207 -28.29 5.89 -0.99
C GLY A 207 -27.74 6.10 0.44
N THR A 208 -28.57 6.71 1.29
CA THR A 208 -28.23 7.09 2.67
C THR A 208 -27.61 5.96 3.50
N ALA A 209 -28.13 4.72 3.36
CA ALA A 209 -27.59 3.56 4.06
C ALA A 209 -26.12 3.28 3.69
N GLY A 210 -25.76 3.41 2.41
CA GLY A 210 -24.39 3.25 1.93
C GLY A 210 -23.47 4.34 2.49
N SER A 211 -23.94 5.60 2.51
CA SER A 211 -23.18 6.72 3.09
C SER A 211 -22.93 6.53 4.59
N MET A 212 -23.91 6.01 5.35
CA MET A 212 -23.73 5.72 6.78
C MET A 212 -22.72 4.59 7.01
N LEU A 213 -22.76 3.52 6.21
CA LEU A 213 -21.75 2.45 6.26
C LEU A 213 -20.34 3.00 5.93
N ALA A 214 -20.23 3.86 4.92
CA ALA A 214 -18.98 4.53 4.55
C ALA A 214 -18.46 5.45 5.67
N GLY A 215 -19.38 6.12 6.39
CA GLY A 215 -19.05 6.91 7.58
C GLY A 215 -18.48 6.06 8.72
N VAL A 216 -19.09 4.91 9.03
CA VAL A 216 -18.56 3.97 10.03
C VAL A 216 -17.17 3.47 9.63
N LEU A 217 -17.00 3.08 8.36
CA LEU A 217 -15.71 2.64 7.84
C LEU A 217 -14.64 3.74 7.91
N ALA A 218 -14.99 4.98 7.57
CA ALA A 218 -14.10 6.14 7.71
C ALA A 218 -13.65 6.35 9.16
N LEU A 219 -14.56 6.23 10.13
CA LEU A 219 -14.25 6.32 11.55
C LEU A 219 -13.31 5.21 12.01
N LEU A 220 -13.51 3.97 11.53
CA LEU A 220 -12.60 2.86 11.82
C LEU A 220 -11.19 3.12 11.26
N CYS A 221 -11.07 3.61 10.03
CA CYS A 221 -9.78 3.99 9.45
C CYS A 221 -9.11 5.13 10.21
N LEU A 222 -9.86 6.16 10.60
CA LEU A 222 -9.34 7.27 11.41
C LEU A 222 -8.88 6.78 12.78
N PHE A 223 -9.65 5.90 13.42
CA PHE A 223 -9.26 5.28 14.69
C PHE A 223 -7.94 4.51 14.55
N LEU A 224 -7.79 3.68 13.52
CA LEU A 224 -6.54 2.95 13.27
C LEU A 224 -5.36 3.89 12.98
N LEU A 225 -5.57 4.97 12.23
CA LEU A 225 -4.55 5.98 11.95
C LEU A 225 -4.12 6.71 13.24
N VAL A 226 -5.06 7.07 14.11
CA VAL A 226 -4.76 7.69 15.41
C VAL A 226 -4.02 6.69 16.32
N ALA A 227 -4.47 5.43 16.35
CA ALA A 227 -3.82 4.37 17.09
C ALA A 227 -2.38 4.13 16.60
N GLU A 228 -2.12 4.23 15.30
CA GLU A 228 -0.78 4.17 14.73
C GLU A 228 0.12 5.31 15.24
N VAL A 229 -0.36 6.55 15.15
CA VAL A 229 0.40 7.73 15.58
C VAL A 229 0.70 7.63 17.07
N ALA A 230 -0.25 7.16 17.88
CA ALA A 230 -0.06 6.92 19.31
C ALA A 230 0.96 5.79 19.58
N ALA A 231 0.85 4.66 18.86
CA ALA A 231 1.71 3.49 19.04
C ALA A 231 3.16 3.72 18.59
N ARG A 232 3.39 4.57 17.58
CA ARG A 232 4.75 4.96 17.15
C ARG A 232 5.55 5.69 18.23
N GLY A 233 4.88 6.36 19.18
CA GLY A 233 5.51 7.04 20.32
C GLY A 233 6.58 8.09 19.93
N ARG A 234 7.42 8.49 20.91
CA ARG A 234 8.59 9.36 20.68
C ARG A 234 9.90 8.59 20.47
N ALA A 235 9.82 7.27 20.26
CA ALA A 235 10.98 6.40 20.25
C ALA A 235 11.86 6.65 19.01
N ARG A 236 12.79 7.61 19.12
CA ARG A 236 13.97 7.67 18.27
C ARG A 236 14.95 6.65 18.83
N TYR A 237 15.04 5.47 18.20
CA TYR A 237 16.22 4.63 18.39
C TYR A 237 17.38 5.38 17.73
N ALA A 238 18.04 6.21 18.53
CA ALA A 238 19.22 6.95 18.10
C ALA A 238 20.32 5.94 17.76
N ARG A 239 20.94 6.12 16.60
CA ARG A 239 22.18 5.42 16.27
C ARG A 239 23.24 6.00 17.20
N VAL A 240 23.60 5.28 18.25
CA VAL A 240 24.67 5.69 19.18
C VAL A 240 25.99 5.35 18.49
N GLY A 241 26.61 6.35 17.86
CA GLY A 241 27.96 6.25 17.29
C GLY A 241 28.03 5.87 15.80
N SER A 242 29.21 6.10 15.22
CA SER A 242 29.59 5.75 13.85
C SER A 242 29.94 4.26 13.71
N GLY A 243 29.13 3.38 14.33
CA GLY A 243 29.43 1.97 14.52
C GLY A 243 30.02 1.31 13.28
N ALA A 244 31.17 0.65 13.46
CA ALA A 244 31.85 -0.09 12.42
C ALA A 244 30.85 -1.01 11.72
N VAL A 245 30.94 -1.11 10.39
CA VAL A 245 30.08 -1.99 9.59
C VAL A 245 30.49 -3.44 9.87
N ALA A 246 30.09 -3.99 11.01
CA ALA A 246 30.25 -5.39 11.33
C ALA A 246 29.16 -6.18 10.61
N THR A 247 29.54 -7.23 9.90
CA THR A 247 28.56 -8.17 9.34
C THR A 247 28.00 -9.02 10.48
N PRO A 248 26.68 -9.01 10.73
CA PRO A 248 26.11 -9.84 11.79
C PRO A 248 26.47 -11.32 11.58
N GLU A 249 26.91 -11.97 12.65
CA GLU A 249 27.11 -13.42 12.65
C GLU A 249 25.77 -14.11 12.37
N ARG A 250 25.75 -15.02 11.40
CA ARG A 250 24.52 -15.73 11.02
C ARG A 250 24.41 -17.06 11.73
N ILE A 251 23.22 -17.33 12.22
CA ILE A 251 22.94 -18.54 12.97
C ILE A 251 22.86 -19.75 12.00
N PRO A 252 23.64 -20.82 12.21
CA PRO A 252 23.51 -22.05 11.45
C PRO A 252 22.15 -22.70 11.75
N LEU A 253 21.36 -23.00 10.71
CA LEU A 253 20.05 -23.64 10.87
C LEU A 253 20.16 -25.14 11.13
N GLY A 254 21.25 -25.79 10.70
CA GLY A 254 21.47 -27.23 10.90
C GLY A 254 20.29 -28.06 10.41
N GLY A 255 19.77 -28.95 11.26
CA GLY A 255 18.61 -29.80 10.94
C GLY A 255 17.31 -29.05 10.65
N TYR A 256 17.16 -27.80 11.11
CA TYR A 256 15.97 -26.98 10.82
C TYR A 256 15.96 -26.40 9.41
N GLN A 257 17.03 -26.59 8.64
CA GLN A 257 17.15 -26.10 7.27
C GLN A 257 16.02 -26.62 6.38
N ALA A 258 15.76 -27.93 6.40
CA ALA A 258 14.74 -28.54 5.54
C ALA A 258 13.34 -28.05 5.89
N GLY A 259 13.01 -27.96 7.18
CA GLY A 259 11.73 -27.44 7.65
C GLY A 259 11.51 -25.96 7.27
N ALA A 260 12.55 -25.13 7.40
CA ALA A 260 12.48 -23.72 6.99
C ALA A 260 12.27 -23.57 5.48
N GLN A 261 12.97 -24.36 4.65
CA GLN A 261 12.81 -24.35 3.20
C GLN A 261 11.40 -24.80 2.80
N LEU A 262 10.88 -25.87 3.41
CA LEU A 262 9.55 -26.39 3.13
C LEU A 262 8.45 -25.39 3.54
N ALA A 263 8.59 -24.74 4.69
CA ALA A 263 7.65 -23.71 5.14
C ALA A 263 7.63 -22.49 4.19
N LEU A 264 8.81 -22.01 3.76
CA LEU A 264 8.91 -20.91 2.81
C LEU A 264 8.40 -21.29 1.42
N LEU A 265 8.66 -22.52 0.97
CA LEU A 265 8.14 -23.04 -0.29
C LEU A 265 6.62 -23.16 -0.25
N ALA A 266 6.05 -23.64 0.85
CA ALA A 266 4.60 -23.70 1.03
C ALA A 266 3.98 -22.30 1.02
N LEU A 267 4.57 -21.35 1.76
CA LEU A 267 4.09 -19.95 1.80
C LEU A 267 4.13 -19.30 0.42
N VAL A 268 5.28 -19.37 -0.27
CA VAL A 268 5.45 -18.76 -1.59
C VAL A 268 4.65 -19.51 -2.66
N GLY A 269 4.56 -20.84 -2.58
CA GLY A 269 3.72 -21.65 -3.44
C GLY A 269 2.23 -21.28 -3.30
N ALA A 270 1.77 -21.06 -2.08
CA ALA A 270 0.40 -20.62 -1.79
C ALA A 270 0.13 -19.17 -2.25
N ALA A 271 1.06 -18.24 -2.01
CA ALA A 271 0.89 -16.82 -2.31
C ALA A 271 1.14 -16.45 -3.79
N LEU A 272 2.08 -17.13 -4.45
CA LEU A 272 2.47 -16.85 -5.83
C LEU A 272 2.20 -18.03 -6.76
N GLY A 273 2.65 -19.22 -6.37
CA GLY A 273 2.60 -20.40 -7.23
C GLY A 273 1.19 -20.73 -7.70
N LEU A 274 0.24 -20.81 -6.77
CA LEU A 274 -1.15 -21.15 -7.06
C LEU A 274 -1.84 -20.08 -7.92
N PRO A 275 -1.83 -18.77 -7.56
CA PRO A 275 -2.42 -17.74 -8.42
C PRO A 275 -1.81 -17.69 -9.82
N LEU A 276 -0.48 -17.74 -9.94
CA LEU A 276 0.19 -17.69 -11.23
C LEU A 276 -0.09 -18.93 -12.08
N TRP A 277 -0.15 -20.12 -11.45
CA TRP A 277 -0.52 -21.34 -12.15
C TRP A 277 -1.92 -21.24 -12.77
N PHE A 278 -2.90 -20.71 -12.02
CA PHE A 278 -4.25 -20.50 -12.54
C PHE A 278 -4.30 -19.47 -13.67
N VAL A 279 -3.63 -18.31 -13.51
CA VAL A 279 -3.55 -17.30 -14.57
C VAL A 279 -2.94 -17.90 -15.84
N VAL A 280 -1.81 -18.58 -15.75
CA VAL A 280 -1.15 -19.23 -16.90
C VAL A 280 -2.04 -20.32 -17.50
N ARG A 281 -2.66 -21.16 -16.67
CA ARG A 281 -3.58 -22.22 -17.13
C ARG A 281 -4.75 -21.65 -17.92
N TRP A 282 -5.35 -20.55 -17.47
CA TRP A 282 -6.45 -19.90 -18.18
C TRP A 282 -5.99 -19.25 -19.46
N THR A 283 -4.82 -18.59 -19.46
CA THR A 283 -4.23 -18.04 -20.69
C THR A 283 -3.99 -19.14 -21.72
N VAL A 284 -3.43 -20.30 -21.32
CA VAL A 284 -3.18 -21.41 -22.24
C VAL A 284 -4.49 -22.03 -22.75
N ARG A 285 -5.48 -22.24 -21.88
CA ARG A 285 -6.79 -22.79 -22.29
C ARG A 285 -7.59 -21.82 -23.16
N GLY A 286 -7.44 -20.53 -22.90
CA GLY A 286 -8.04 -19.44 -23.67
C GLY A 286 -7.25 -19.08 -24.93
N ALA A 287 -6.06 -19.64 -25.17
CA ALA A 287 -5.23 -19.28 -26.31
C ALA A 287 -5.85 -19.66 -27.68
N ALA A 288 -6.78 -20.62 -27.68
CA ALA A 288 -7.58 -20.94 -28.87
C ALA A 288 -8.69 -19.91 -29.15
N GLN A 289 -9.02 -19.07 -28.16
CA GLN A 289 -9.89 -17.92 -28.33
C GLN A 289 -9.05 -16.73 -28.82
N THR A 290 -9.63 -15.87 -29.65
CA THR A 290 -8.96 -14.65 -30.09
C THR A 290 -8.63 -13.77 -28.88
N VAL A 291 -7.43 -13.18 -28.85
CA VAL A 291 -7.06 -12.17 -27.84
C VAL A 291 -8.19 -11.14 -27.73
N PRO A 292 -8.68 -10.82 -26.52
CA PRO A 292 -9.78 -9.87 -26.37
C PRO A 292 -9.45 -8.56 -27.09
N ALA A 293 -10.36 -8.12 -27.99
CA ALA A 293 -10.18 -6.89 -28.75
C ALA A 293 -9.97 -5.67 -27.84
N ASP A 294 -10.61 -5.70 -26.67
CA ASP A 294 -10.59 -4.63 -25.67
C ASP A 294 -9.31 -4.62 -24.82
N LEU A 295 -8.41 -5.61 -24.94
CA LEU A 295 -7.19 -5.70 -24.13
C LEU A 295 -6.25 -4.51 -24.37
N ILE A 296 -6.06 -4.12 -25.64
CA ILE A 296 -5.17 -3.02 -26.00
C ILE A 296 -5.75 -1.69 -25.50
N GLU A 297 -7.07 -1.51 -25.62
CA GLU A 297 -7.79 -0.35 -25.09
C GLU A 297 -7.67 -0.27 -23.56
N ALA A 298 -7.92 -1.38 -22.86
CA ALA A 298 -7.82 -1.45 -21.41
C ALA A 298 -6.40 -1.20 -20.91
N LEU A 299 -5.40 -1.75 -21.60
CA LEU A 299 -3.98 -1.49 -21.33
C LEU A 299 -3.68 0.01 -21.55
N GLY A 300 -4.03 0.56 -22.71
CA GLY A 300 -3.81 1.97 -23.04
C GLY A 300 -4.43 2.94 -22.04
N THR A 301 -5.68 2.69 -21.64
CA THR A 301 -6.40 3.49 -20.65
C THR A 301 -5.75 3.40 -19.26
N SER A 302 -5.37 2.19 -18.83
CA SER A 302 -4.71 1.99 -17.52
C SER A 302 -3.34 2.69 -17.46
N LEU A 303 -2.54 2.55 -18.53
CA LEU A 303 -1.25 3.23 -18.66
C LEU A 303 -1.44 4.75 -18.73
N GLY A 304 -2.45 5.24 -19.46
CA GLY A 304 -2.77 6.66 -19.60
C GLY A 304 -3.18 7.30 -18.27
N TYR A 305 -4.13 6.70 -17.56
CA TYR A 305 -4.54 7.17 -16.23
C TYR A 305 -3.40 7.06 -15.22
N GLY A 306 -2.65 5.95 -15.22
CA GLY A 306 -1.47 5.79 -14.37
C GLY A 306 -0.43 6.89 -14.60
N ALA A 307 -0.14 7.21 -15.86
CA ALA A 307 0.83 8.24 -16.22
C ALA A 307 0.38 9.62 -15.73
N VAL A 308 -0.85 10.03 -16.06
CA VAL A 308 -1.39 11.34 -15.67
C VAL A 308 -1.49 11.46 -14.15
N ALA A 309 -2.09 10.47 -13.48
CA ALA A 309 -2.25 10.48 -12.04
C ALA A 309 -0.90 10.50 -11.32
N SER A 310 0.11 9.75 -11.78
CA SER A 310 1.44 9.74 -11.16
C SER A 310 2.14 11.10 -11.23
N VAL A 311 2.09 11.78 -12.38
CA VAL A 311 2.65 13.12 -12.56
C VAL A 311 1.95 14.13 -11.66
N LEU A 312 0.62 14.13 -11.67
CA LEU A 312 -0.18 15.05 -10.86
C LEU A 312 0.00 14.80 -9.36
N THR A 313 0.12 13.54 -8.95
CA THR A 313 0.36 13.18 -7.55
C THR A 313 1.73 13.66 -7.07
N VAL A 314 2.78 13.50 -7.89
CA VAL A 314 4.12 14.04 -7.57
C VAL A 314 4.10 15.56 -7.54
N ALA A 315 3.45 16.21 -8.51
CA ALA A 315 3.30 17.66 -8.54
C ALA A 315 2.56 18.20 -7.30
N ALA A 316 1.51 17.49 -6.84
CA ALA A 316 0.74 17.82 -5.65
C ALA A 316 1.52 17.54 -4.35
N ALA A 317 2.24 16.43 -4.27
CA ALA A 317 3.03 16.03 -3.10
C ALA A 317 4.30 16.86 -2.92
N PHE A 318 4.89 17.39 -4.00
CA PHE A 318 6.16 18.11 -3.95
C PHE A 318 6.11 19.37 -3.06
N PRO A 319 5.15 20.31 -3.20
CA PRO A 319 5.03 21.46 -2.30
C PRO A 319 4.93 21.08 -0.82
N LEU A 320 4.15 20.04 -0.51
CA LEU A 320 3.97 19.55 0.86
C LEU A 320 5.27 18.97 1.42
N ALA A 321 5.95 18.11 0.66
CA ALA A 321 7.23 17.54 1.05
C ALA A 321 8.32 18.62 1.18
N TYR A 322 8.34 19.59 0.27
CA TYR A 322 9.26 20.73 0.31
C TYR A 322 9.06 21.56 1.58
N LEU A 323 7.82 21.92 1.90
CA LEU A 323 7.49 22.68 3.11
C LEU A 323 7.81 21.89 4.39
N ALA A 324 7.51 20.60 4.42
CA ALA A 324 7.83 19.73 5.55
C ALA A 324 9.34 19.66 5.84
N VAL A 325 10.17 19.59 4.80
CA VAL A 325 11.63 19.47 4.94
C VAL A 325 12.31 20.82 5.13
N ARG A 326 11.95 21.83 4.34
CA ARG A 326 12.65 23.14 4.31
C ARG A 326 12.09 24.15 5.30
N ARG A 327 10.83 24.01 5.72
CA ARG A 327 10.15 24.94 6.64
C ARG A 327 9.35 24.17 7.71
N PRO A 328 10.02 23.39 8.57
CA PRO A 328 9.34 22.62 9.60
C PRO A 328 8.69 23.56 10.62
N ASN A 329 7.36 23.59 10.66
CA ASN A 329 6.57 24.30 11.66
C ASN A 329 5.25 23.55 11.90
N ARG A 330 4.43 24.04 12.84
CA ARG A 330 3.16 23.36 13.18
C ARG A 330 2.20 23.30 11.99
N ILE A 331 2.09 24.38 11.21
CA ILE A 331 1.20 24.47 10.05
C ILE A 331 1.63 23.50 8.95
N THR A 332 2.93 23.44 8.63
CA THR A 332 3.44 22.52 7.60
C THR A 332 3.25 21.08 8.02
N ARG A 333 3.39 20.77 9.33
CA ARG A 333 3.10 19.44 9.87
C ARG A 333 1.61 19.07 9.78
N THR A 334 0.69 20.01 10.03
CA THR A 334 -0.75 19.73 9.89
C THR A 334 -1.19 19.58 8.44
N LEU A 335 -0.66 20.41 7.53
CA LEU A 335 -0.90 20.29 6.09
C LEU A 335 -0.36 18.97 5.53
N GLU A 336 0.74 18.51 6.07
CA GLU A 336 1.30 17.21 5.71
C GLU A 336 0.47 16.06 6.28
N ALA A 337 0.01 16.16 7.52
CA ALA A 337 -0.81 15.14 8.18
C ALA A 337 -2.15 14.91 7.45
N SER A 338 -2.77 15.95 6.90
CA SER A 338 -4.05 15.82 6.17
C SER A 338 -3.94 14.91 4.94
N THR A 339 -2.75 14.79 4.35
CA THR A 339 -2.51 13.88 3.21
C THR A 339 -2.64 12.41 3.60
N TYR A 340 -2.19 12.06 4.80
CA TYR A 340 -2.30 10.70 5.33
C TYR A 340 -3.75 10.36 5.68
N VAL A 341 -4.50 11.34 6.20
CA VAL A 341 -5.91 11.17 6.53
C VAL A 341 -6.73 10.75 5.31
N SER A 342 -6.56 11.46 4.19
CA SER A 342 -7.27 11.10 2.94
C SER A 342 -6.88 9.72 2.45
N SER A 343 -5.58 9.38 2.44
CA SER A 343 -5.11 8.06 1.98
C SER A 343 -5.49 6.88 2.88
N ALA A 344 -5.75 7.14 4.18
CA ALA A 344 -6.18 6.12 5.11
C ALA A 344 -7.63 5.72 4.87
N MET A 345 -8.40 6.58 4.19
CA MET A 345 -9.76 6.28 3.80
C MET A 345 -9.77 5.32 2.61
N PRO A 346 -10.61 4.28 2.63
CA PRO A 346 -10.77 3.36 1.52
C PRO A 346 -11.21 4.06 0.23
N GLY A 347 -10.81 3.51 -0.92
CA GLY A 347 -11.21 4.01 -2.24
C GLY A 347 -12.72 4.11 -2.41
N ILE A 348 -13.49 3.21 -1.78
CA ILE A 348 -14.96 3.27 -1.73
C ILE A 348 -15.48 4.56 -1.07
N VAL A 349 -14.86 5.00 0.03
CA VAL A 349 -15.31 6.19 0.77
C VAL A 349 -14.94 7.46 0.01
N ILE A 350 -13.72 7.50 -0.56
CA ILE A 350 -13.29 8.62 -1.41
C ILE A 350 -14.16 8.69 -2.67
N GLY A 351 -14.46 7.54 -3.28
CA GLY A 351 -15.36 7.39 -4.42
C GLY A 351 -16.73 8.00 -4.14
N LEU A 352 -17.42 7.54 -3.10
CA LEU A 352 -18.74 8.06 -2.72
C LEU A 352 -18.72 9.56 -2.41
N ALA A 353 -17.69 10.03 -1.69
CA ALA A 353 -17.54 11.45 -1.40
C ALA A 353 -17.43 12.29 -2.67
N LEU A 354 -16.59 11.87 -3.61
CA LEU A 354 -16.39 12.58 -4.88
C LEU A 354 -17.58 12.45 -5.82
N VAL A 355 -18.32 11.34 -5.81
CA VAL A 355 -19.62 11.22 -6.50
C VAL A 355 -20.60 12.27 -5.97
N THR A 356 -20.78 12.35 -4.64
CA THR A 356 -21.72 13.32 -4.06
C THR A 356 -21.33 14.75 -4.34
N VAL A 357 -20.03 15.09 -4.21
CA VAL A 357 -19.54 16.45 -4.46
C VAL A 357 -19.65 16.81 -5.94
N SER A 358 -19.29 15.90 -6.85
CA SER A 358 -19.43 16.17 -8.29
C SER A 358 -20.90 16.35 -8.67
N ILE A 359 -21.81 15.50 -8.22
CA ILE A 359 -23.24 15.65 -8.53
C ILE A 359 -23.84 16.94 -7.95
N ARG A 360 -23.51 17.31 -6.70
CA ARG A 360 -24.16 18.45 -6.02
C ARG A 360 -23.51 19.80 -6.30
N ALA A 361 -22.17 19.85 -6.37
CA ALA A 361 -21.42 21.11 -6.41
C ALA A 361 -20.75 21.39 -7.75
N LEU A 362 -20.33 20.35 -8.48
CA LEU A 362 -19.62 20.50 -9.77
C LEU A 362 -20.18 19.50 -10.81
N PRO A 363 -21.46 19.60 -11.22
CA PRO A 363 -22.14 18.57 -12.04
C PRO A 363 -21.45 18.30 -13.37
N GLU A 364 -20.78 19.31 -13.93
CA GLU A 364 -20.00 19.21 -15.17
C GLU A 364 -18.82 18.25 -15.07
N LEU A 365 -18.33 17.98 -13.85
CA LEU A 365 -17.24 17.03 -13.60
C LEU A 365 -17.73 15.61 -13.33
N TYR A 366 -19.03 15.40 -13.10
CA TYR A 366 -19.57 14.06 -12.87
C TYR A 366 -19.37 13.18 -14.12
N GLN A 367 -19.03 11.90 -13.92
CA GLN A 367 -18.63 10.96 -14.99
C GLN A 367 -17.51 11.50 -15.90
N SER A 368 -16.55 12.24 -15.34
CA SER A 368 -15.34 12.66 -16.05
C SER A 368 -14.08 11.96 -15.53
N ALA A 369 -13.10 11.77 -16.40
CA ALA A 369 -11.78 11.26 -16.01
C ALA A 369 -11.09 12.15 -14.96
N THR A 370 -11.43 13.45 -14.92
CA THR A 370 -10.89 14.40 -13.96
C THR A 370 -11.19 14.01 -12.51
N VAL A 371 -12.41 13.57 -12.22
CA VAL A 371 -12.81 13.17 -10.85
C VAL A 371 -12.12 11.86 -10.45
N LEU A 372 -12.00 10.92 -11.39
CA LEU A 372 -11.25 9.68 -11.16
C LEU A 372 -9.76 9.96 -10.88
N ILE A 373 -9.13 10.81 -11.69
CA ILE A 373 -7.74 11.22 -11.50
C ILE A 373 -7.56 11.94 -10.15
N LEU A 374 -8.50 12.80 -9.76
CA LEU A 374 -8.48 13.43 -8.45
C LEU A 374 -8.54 12.40 -7.32
N ALA A 375 -9.38 11.37 -7.43
CA ALA A 375 -9.44 10.29 -6.47
C ALA A 375 -8.10 9.55 -6.34
N TYR A 376 -7.45 9.25 -7.47
CA TYR A 376 -6.11 8.64 -7.47
C TYR A 376 -5.06 9.53 -6.80
N VAL A 377 -5.07 10.84 -7.09
CA VAL A 377 -4.16 11.80 -6.44
C VAL A 377 -4.35 11.78 -4.93
N LEU A 378 -5.60 11.78 -4.44
CA LEU A 378 -5.90 11.71 -3.00
C LEU A 378 -5.47 10.39 -2.36
N LEU A 379 -5.77 9.26 -3.00
CA LEU A 379 -5.43 7.92 -2.52
C LEU A 379 -3.92 7.71 -2.41
N PHE A 380 -3.17 8.19 -3.40
CA PHE A 380 -1.76 7.82 -3.57
C PHE A 380 -0.77 8.94 -3.22
N LEU A 381 -1.26 10.08 -2.72
CA LEU A 381 -0.42 11.21 -2.32
C LEU A 381 0.73 10.82 -1.38
N PRO A 382 0.51 9.98 -0.33
CA PRO A 382 1.59 9.63 0.59
C PRO A 382 2.66 8.73 -0.04
N ARG A 383 2.30 7.93 -1.05
CA ARG A 383 3.26 7.06 -1.77
C ARG A 383 4.31 7.92 -2.48
N ALA A 384 3.92 9.04 -3.07
CA ALA A 384 4.86 10.03 -3.63
C ALA A 384 5.60 10.81 -2.53
N ALA A 385 4.88 11.26 -1.49
CA ALA A 385 5.44 12.12 -0.45
C ALA A 385 6.63 11.49 0.31
N VAL A 386 6.60 10.18 0.57
CA VAL A 386 7.68 9.49 1.30
C VAL A 386 9.02 9.57 0.55
N GLY A 387 9.03 9.23 -0.73
CA GLY A 387 10.24 9.30 -1.57
C GLY A 387 10.73 10.74 -1.73
N LEU A 388 9.80 11.67 -1.99
CA LEU A 388 10.12 13.09 -2.15
C LEU A 388 10.79 13.70 -0.93
N ARG A 389 10.34 13.37 0.29
CA ARG A 389 10.99 13.84 1.52
C ARG A 389 12.40 13.34 1.67
N ALA A 390 12.63 12.06 1.41
CA ALA A 390 13.96 11.49 1.49
C ALA A 390 14.90 12.17 0.49
N GLY A 391 14.45 12.39 -0.75
CA GLY A 391 15.21 13.11 -1.77
C GLY A 391 15.48 14.57 -1.39
N LEU A 392 14.47 15.29 -0.91
CA LEU A 392 14.60 16.70 -0.50
C LEU A 392 15.53 16.87 0.71
N ALA A 393 15.49 15.93 1.67
CA ALA A 393 16.37 15.94 2.83
C ALA A 393 17.84 15.68 2.43
N GLN A 394 18.08 14.95 1.34
CA GLN A 394 19.41 14.70 0.80
C GLN A 394 19.93 15.81 -0.11
N ALA A 395 19.06 16.69 -0.63
CA ALA A 395 19.47 17.83 -1.43
C ALA A 395 19.95 18.99 -0.52
N PRO A 396 21.26 19.31 -0.48
CA PRO A 396 21.77 20.34 0.43
C PRO A 396 21.29 21.75 0.02
N VAL A 397 20.84 22.54 1.00
CA VAL A 397 20.38 23.93 0.78
C VAL A 397 21.52 24.82 0.28
N SER A 398 22.75 24.55 0.73
CA SER A 398 23.94 25.33 0.40
C SER A 398 24.26 25.37 -1.09
N LEU A 399 23.92 24.32 -1.86
CA LEU A 399 24.11 24.34 -3.32
C LEU A 399 23.15 25.34 -3.99
N GLU A 400 21.90 25.43 -3.52
CA GLU A 400 20.93 26.41 -4.02
C GLU A 400 21.33 27.85 -3.62
N GLU A 401 21.86 28.03 -2.42
CA GLU A 401 22.42 29.32 -1.96
C GLU A 401 23.65 29.73 -2.77
N ALA A 402 24.57 28.81 -3.06
CA ALA A 402 25.73 29.07 -3.89
C ALA A 402 25.35 29.50 -5.30
N ALA A 403 24.37 28.85 -5.93
CA ALA A 403 23.85 29.28 -7.24
C ALA A 403 23.24 30.68 -7.18
N ARG A 404 22.49 31.00 -6.12
CA ARG A 404 21.94 32.35 -5.92
C ARG A 404 23.04 33.41 -5.73
N ALA A 405 24.09 33.08 -4.97
CA ALA A 405 25.25 33.96 -4.78
C ALA A 405 26.02 34.21 -6.08
N LEU A 406 26.05 33.23 -6.98
CA LEU A 406 26.63 33.35 -8.33
C LEU A 406 25.70 34.05 -9.35
N GLY A 407 24.60 34.66 -8.90
CA GLY A 407 23.71 35.46 -9.74
C GLY A 407 22.54 34.70 -10.37
N ALA A 408 22.34 33.42 -10.07
CA ALA A 408 21.15 32.70 -10.54
C ALA A 408 19.91 33.17 -9.77
N PRO A 409 18.82 33.61 -10.42
CA PRO A 409 17.60 34.00 -9.73
C PRO A 409 16.96 32.78 -9.04
N PRO A 410 16.21 32.98 -7.93
CA PRO A 410 15.65 31.89 -7.12
C PRO A 410 14.93 30.75 -7.88
N PRO A 411 14.04 31.00 -8.87
CA PRO A 411 13.38 29.91 -9.59
C PRO A 411 14.35 29.08 -10.45
N ILE A 412 15.39 29.72 -11.01
CA ILE A 412 16.41 29.03 -11.82
C ILE A 412 17.32 28.20 -10.92
N ALA A 413 17.75 28.74 -9.77
CA ALA A 413 18.54 28.01 -8.78
C ALA A 413 17.78 26.77 -8.27
N PHE A 414 16.50 26.95 -7.92
CA PHE A 414 15.61 25.85 -7.50
C PHE A 414 15.48 24.77 -8.59
N ALA A 415 15.20 25.15 -9.84
CA ALA A 415 15.00 24.20 -10.94
C ALA A 415 16.29 23.45 -11.29
N ARG A 416 17.43 24.15 -11.37
CA ARG A 416 18.71 23.54 -11.77
C ARG A 416 19.32 22.66 -10.69
N ILE A 417 19.06 22.96 -9.42
CA ILE A 417 19.69 22.29 -8.28
C ILE A 417 18.67 21.42 -7.56
N THR A 418 17.74 22.02 -6.81
CA THR A 418 16.81 21.27 -5.95
C THR A 418 15.93 20.31 -6.77
N LEU A 419 15.31 20.77 -7.86
CA LEU A 419 14.45 19.92 -8.68
C LEU A 419 15.25 18.82 -9.39
N ARG A 420 16.46 19.12 -9.90
CA ARG A 420 17.33 18.14 -10.55
C ARG A 420 17.84 17.07 -9.58
N LEU A 421 18.26 17.47 -8.38
CA LEU A 421 18.73 16.54 -7.34
C LEU A 421 17.59 15.67 -6.78
N THR A 422 16.37 16.20 -6.75
CA THR A 422 15.18 15.47 -6.30
C THR A 422 14.51 14.65 -7.39
N ALA A 423 14.81 14.89 -8.68
CA ALA A 423 14.20 14.20 -9.81
C ALA A 423 14.23 12.66 -9.72
N PRO A 424 15.33 12.00 -9.28
CA PRO A 424 15.32 10.55 -9.10
C PRO A 424 14.33 10.08 -8.02
N ALA A 425 14.18 10.84 -6.93
CA ALA A 425 13.22 10.56 -5.87
C ALA A 425 11.77 10.81 -6.32
N SER A 426 11.56 11.87 -7.10
CA SER A 426 10.29 12.17 -7.76
C SER A 426 9.88 11.06 -8.73
N ALA A 427 10.81 10.57 -9.56
CA ALA A 427 10.56 9.48 -10.51
C ALA A 427 10.24 8.15 -9.79
N ALA A 428 10.95 7.86 -8.70
CA ALA A 428 10.64 6.71 -7.86
C ALA A 428 9.23 6.81 -7.25
N GLY A 429 8.86 7.99 -6.73
CA GLY A 429 7.51 8.25 -6.23
C GLY A 429 6.44 8.12 -7.32
N ALA A 430 6.70 8.67 -8.52
CA ALA A 430 5.82 8.55 -9.67
C ALA A 430 5.61 7.08 -10.06
N ALA A 431 6.66 6.27 -10.12
CA ALA A 431 6.55 4.84 -10.45
C ALA A 431 5.68 4.06 -9.45
N LEU A 432 5.79 4.37 -8.15
CA LEU A 432 4.95 3.77 -7.11
C LEU A 432 3.47 4.15 -7.27
N VAL A 433 3.19 5.42 -7.59
CA VAL A 433 1.82 5.90 -7.83
C VAL A 433 1.28 5.34 -9.14
N PHE A 434 2.09 5.30 -10.20
CA PHE A 434 1.71 4.73 -11.48
C PHE A 434 1.21 3.29 -11.31
N LEU A 435 1.99 2.46 -10.62
CA LEU A 435 1.58 1.07 -10.40
C LEU A 435 0.32 0.97 -9.53
N ALA A 436 0.25 1.80 -8.50
CA ALA A 436 -0.90 1.85 -7.64
C ALA A 436 -2.21 2.08 -8.42
N VAL A 437 -2.16 2.99 -9.39
CA VAL A 437 -3.31 3.35 -10.24
C VAL A 437 -3.66 2.21 -11.20
N THR A 438 -2.66 1.57 -11.83
CA THR A 438 -2.94 0.47 -12.77
C THR A 438 -3.59 -0.75 -12.10
N ASN A 439 -3.40 -0.91 -10.79
CA ASN A 439 -4.00 -1.97 -9.98
C ASN A 439 -5.20 -1.51 -9.16
N GLU A 440 -5.62 -0.24 -9.29
CA GLU A 440 -6.75 0.30 -8.54
C GLU A 440 -8.06 -0.18 -9.17
N LEU A 441 -8.94 -0.73 -8.34
CA LEU A 441 -10.23 -1.26 -8.77
C LEU A 441 -11.40 -0.47 -8.18
N THR A 442 -11.39 -0.24 -6.88
CA THR A 442 -12.57 0.18 -6.13
C THR A 442 -13.02 1.60 -6.48
N ALA A 443 -12.12 2.58 -6.45
CA ALA A 443 -12.45 3.95 -6.83
C ALA A 443 -12.80 4.03 -8.32
N THR A 444 -12.12 3.23 -9.15
CA THR A 444 -12.36 3.12 -10.59
C THR A 444 -13.77 2.62 -10.89
N LEU A 445 -14.24 1.56 -10.21
CA LEU A 445 -15.61 1.04 -10.38
C LEU A 445 -16.71 2.06 -10.04
N ILE A 446 -16.42 3.06 -9.21
CA ILE A 446 -17.39 4.06 -8.74
C ILE A 446 -17.35 5.33 -9.59
N LEU A 447 -16.14 5.77 -9.96
CA LEU A 447 -15.90 7.10 -10.52
C LEU A 447 -15.57 7.09 -12.01
N ALA A 448 -15.22 5.95 -12.59
CA ALA A 448 -14.87 5.90 -13.99
C ALA A 448 -16.06 6.33 -14.86
N PRO A 449 -15.83 7.21 -15.87
CA PRO A 449 -16.84 7.52 -16.87
C PRO A 449 -17.40 6.27 -17.52
N ASN A 450 -18.66 6.33 -17.96
CA ASN A 450 -19.27 5.24 -18.72
C ASN A 450 -18.42 4.90 -19.95
N GLY A 451 -18.22 3.59 -20.20
CA GLY A 451 -17.40 3.10 -21.29
C GLY A 451 -15.89 3.09 -21.00
N THR A 452 -15.45 3.56 -19.84
CA THR A 452 -14.03 3.46 -19.45
C THR A 452 -13.66 2.02 -19.13
N ARG A 453 -12.65 1.51 -19.82
CA ARG A 453 -12.13 0.15 -19.64
C ARG A 453 -10.71 0.22 -19.14
N THR A 454 -10.45 -0.33 -17.95
CA THR A 454 -9.10 -0.49 -17.40
C THR A 454 -8.80 -1.98 -17.22
N LEU A 455 -7.53 -2.34 -17.06
CA LEU A 455 -7.14 -3.73 -16.82
C LEU A 455 -7.84 -4.30 -15.58
N ALA A 456 -7.93 -3.50 -14.51
CA ALA A 456 -8.59 -3.90 -13.26
C ALA A 456 -10.10 -4.11 -13.45
N THR A 457 -10.79 -3.19 -14.12
CA THR A 457 -12.25 -3.28 -14.33
C THR A 457 -12.63 -4.38 -15.32
N GLU A 458 -11.84 -4.59 -16.37
CA GLU A 458 -12.08 -5.69 -17.33
C GLU A 458 -11.80 -7.05 -16.70
N PHE A 459 -10.71 -7.18 -15.93
CA PHE A 459 -10.49 -8.39 -15.13
C PHE A 459 -11.69 -8.65 -14.21
N TRP A 460 -12.16 -7.61 -13.51
CA TRP A 460 -13.29 -7.70 -12.59
C TRP A 460 -14.60 -8.10 -13.30
N ALA A 461 -14.91 -7.49 -14.43
CA ALA A 461 -16.10 -7.80 -15.21
C ALA A 461 -16.10 -9.26 -15.67
N LYS A 462 -15.00 -9.70 -16.32
CA LYS A 462 -14.87 -11.08 -16.83
C LYS A 462 -14.86 -12.13 -15.74
N SER A 463 -14.17 -11.86 -14.63
CA SER A 463 -14.16 -12.77 -13.48
C SER A 463 -15.52 -12.87 -12.79
N SER A 464 -16.29 -11.78 -12.74
CA SER A 464 -17.66 -11.78 -12.20
C SER A 464 -18.63 -12.59 -13.07
N GLU A 465 -18.38 -12.64 -14.38
CA GLU A 465 -19.11 -13.47 -15.35
C GLU A 465 -18.63 -14.94 -15.38
N ILE A 466 -17.66 -15.31 -14.54
CA ILE A 466 -17.04 -16.65 -14.52
C ILE A 466 -16.30 -16.95 -15.84
N ASP A 467 -15.97 -15.92 -16.64
CA ASP A 467 -15.16 -16.03 -17.85
C ASP A 467 -13.66 -16.05 -17.49
N TYR A 468 -13.20 -17.23 -17.04
CA TYR A 468 -11.81 -17.44 -16.66
C TYR A 468 -10.82 -17.18 -17.80
N ALA A 469 -11.17 -17.60 -19.02
CA ALA A 469 -10.30 -17.47 -20.18
C ALA A 469 -10.18 -16.01 -20.62
N GLY A 470 -11.30 -15.28 -20.66
CA GLY A 470 -11.34 -13.86 -20.98
C GLY A 470 -10.68 -12.98 -19.92
N ALA A 471 -10.74 -13.34 -18.63
CA ALA A 471 -10.10 -12.57 -17.55
C ALA A 471 -8.57 -12.69 -17.52
N ALA A 472 -8.02 -13.81 -18.00
CA ALA A 472 -6.61 -14.15 -17.82
C ALA A 472 -5.61 -13.17 -18.47
N PRO A 473 -5.83 -12.65 -19.69
CA PRO A 473 -4.94 -11.67 -20.31
C PRO A 473 -4.81 -10.38 -19.48
N TYR A 474 -5.91 -9.90 -18.89
CA TYR A 474 -5.91 -8.72 -18.03
C TYR A 474 -5.12 -8.97 -16.74
N ALA A 475 -5.35 -10.11 -16.08
CA ALA A 475 -4.57 -10.53 -14.90
C ALA A 475 -3.07 -10.62 -15.20
N LEU A 476 -2.71 -11.24 -16.32
CA LEU A 476 -1.31 -11.39 -16.74
C LEU A 476 -0.67 -10.02 -16.98
N ALA A 477 -1.35 -9.12 -17.69
CA ALA A 477 -0.87 -7.76 -17.90
C ALA A 477 -0.65 -7.00 -16.59
N MET A 478 -1.58 -7.08 -15.64
CA MET A 478 -1.45 -6.46 -14.32
C MET A 478 -0.27 -7.01 -13.52
N VAL A 479 -0.08 -8.33 -13.52
CA VAL A 479 1.07 -8.98 -12.85
C VAL A 479 2.38 -8.53 -13.48
N LEU A 480 2.49 -8.55 -14.82
CA LEU A 480 3.69 -8.14 -15.54
C LEU A 480 4.04 -6.67 -15.29
N LEU A 481 3.04 -5.78 -15.29
CA LEU A 481 3.22 -4.36 -14.97
C LEU A 481 3.66 -4.14 -13.51
N SER A 482 3.31 -5.06 -12.60
CA SER A 482 3.64 -4.97 -11.19
C SER A 482 5.05 -5.44 -10.82
N LEU A 483 5.66 -6.32 -11.63
CA LEU A 483 7.01 -6.86 -11.39
C LEU A 483 8.10 -5.77 -11.21
N PRO A 484 8.19 -4.73 -12.06
CA PRO A 484 9.22 -3.69 -11.94
C PRO A 484 9.14 -2.97 -10.60
N THR A 485 7.94 -2.66 -10.12
CA THR A 485 7.77 -1.92 -8.87
C THR A 485 8.09 -2.78 -7.66
N THR A 486 7.71 -4.05 -7.66
CA THR A 486 8.08 -4.97 -6.58
C THR A 486 9.60 -5.13 -6.52
N TYR A 487 10.27 -5.17 -7.68
CA TYR A 487 11.72 -5.13 -7.77
C TYR A 487 12.30 -3.79 -7.27
N LEU A 488 11.72 -2.65 -7.63
CA LEU A 488 12.15 -1.33 -7.17
C LEU A 488 12.00 -1.16 -5.66
N LEU A 489 10.85 -1.55 -5.08
CA LEU A 489 10.59 -1.54 -3.64
C LEU A 489 11.61 -2.41 -2.89
N PHE A 490 11.90 -3.60 -3.43
CA PHE A 490 12.92 -4.47 -2.88
C PHE A 490 14.33 -3.87 -2.99
N ARG A 491 14.66 -3.24 -4.11
CA ARG A 491 15.98 -2.60 -4.30
C ARG A 491 16.14 -1.40 -3.38
N GLN A 492 15.13 -0.55 -3.25
CA GLN A 492 15.15 0.64 -2.39
C GLN A 492 15.27 0.26 -0.91
N SER A 493 14.57 -0.79 -0.46
CA SER A 493 14.71 -1.27 0.92
C SER A 493 16.14 -1.76 1.21
N ARG A 494 16.80 -2.38 0.23
CA ARG A 494 18.21 -2.80 0.32
C ARG A 494 19.22 -1.66 0.20
N GLN A 495 18.94 -0.64 -0.61
CA GLN A 495 19.78 0.57 -0.73
C GLN A 495 19.71 1.41 0.55
N ALA A 496 18.51 1.57 1.12
CA ALA A 496 18.33 2.16 2.45
C ALA A 496 19.00 1.33 3.57
N ALA A 497 19.26 0.04 3.33
CA ALA A 497 20.03 -0.85 4.18
C ALA A 497 21.55 -0.85 3.89
N GLY A 498 22.06 0.08 3.07
CA GLY A 498 23.50 0.32 2.88
C GLY A 498 24.26 -0.73 2.07
N ARG A 499 23.58 -1.67 1.38
CA ARG A 499 24.21 -2.85 0.75
C ARG A 499 24.61 -2.71 -0.73
N THR A 500 24.69 -1.50 -1.29
CA THR A 500 24.97 -1.31 -2.74
C THR A 500 26.29 -0.64 -3.11
N SER A 501 27.15 -0.26 -2.15
CA SER A 501 28.48 0.30 -2.50
C SER A 501 29.56 -0.75 -2.78
N LEU A 502 29.31 -2.04 -2.53
CA LEU A 502 30.33 -3.09 -2.68
C LEU A 502 30.33 -3.81 -4.04
N THR A 503 29.43 -3.46 -4.98
CA THR A 503 29.29 -4.16 -6.27
C THR A 503 29.97 -3.47 -7.45
N ARG A 504 30.91 -2.54 -7.21
CA ARG A 504 31.72 -1.91 -8.28
C ARG A 504 33.23 -2.10 -8.13
N GLY A 505 33.69 -2.94 -7.21
CA GLY A 505 35.11 -3.18 -6.98
C GLY A 505 35.45 -4.66 -6.86
N SER A 506 35.13 -5.46 -7.88
CA SER A 506 35.75 -6.77 -8.13
C SER A 506 35.26 -7.29 -9.48
N ALA A 507 35.79 -6.71 -10.55
CA ALA A 507 35.92 -7.34 -11.86
C ALA A 507 37.34 -7.07 -12.33
#